data_AF-A0A3R9WL98-F1
#
_entry.id   AF-A0A3R9WL98-F1
#
_cell.length_a   1.000
_cell.length_b   1.000
_cell.length_c   1.000
_cell.angle_alpha   90.00
_cell.angle_beta   90.00
_cell.angle_gamma   90.00
#
_symmetry.space_group_name_H-M   'P 1'
#
loop_
_entity.id
_entity.type
_entity.pdbx_description
1 polymer ?
#
loop_
_entity_poly.entity_id
_entity_poly.type
_entity_poly.pdbx_seq_one_letter_code
_entity_poly.pdbx_strand_id
1 'polypeptide(L)'
;MGTGRCDQEATVPEPSSTAANGAPRSLAEALRARDDAALAALLHARPDLLSPVPGDVTQLATRAGTRASVVRALDRLDRFALQTAEALAVAPDPCPYGVLESLLAGAGEDAPDNGTRAALPRALATLRDQALVWGGDERLRLVRTARELLAGPG
;
A
#
# COMPACT_ATOMS: atom_id res chain seq x y z
N MET A 1 37.02 57.91 5.03
CA MET A 1 35.61 57.87 5.47
C MET A 1 34.84 57.17 4.36
N GLY A 2 34.16 56.04 4.51
CA GLY A 2 33.92 55.18 5.67
C GLY A 2 33.89 53.71 5.25
N THR A 3 34.07 52.86 6.25
CA THR A 3 34.02 51.41 6.24
C THR A 3 32.61 50.90 6.59
N GLY A 4 32.32 49.65 6.21
CA GLY A 4 31.19 48.84 6.72
C GLY A 4 30.18 48.47 5.61
N ARG A 5 29.65 47.25 5.50
CA ARG A 5 29.56 46.14 6.46
C ARG A 5 29.18 44.84 5.71
N CYS A 6 29.54 43.76 6.36
CA CYS A 6 29.31 42.32 6.23
C CYS A 6 28.00 41.82 5.59
N ASP A 7 28.17 40.63 5.00
CA ASP A 7 27.24 39.54 4.73
C ASP A 7 26.10 39.38 5.75
N GLN A 8 24.90 39.04 5.26
CA GLN A 8 23.99 38.13 5.96
C GLN A 8 22.98 37.54 4.96
N GLU A 9 23.02 36.21 4.84
CA GLU A 9 22.01 35.34 4.24
C GLU A 9 20.57 35.69 4.61
N ALA A 10 19.68 35.54 3.63
CA ALA A 10 18.26 35.29 3.88
C ALA A 10 17.78 34.14 2.97
N THR A 11 17.77 32.94 3.55
CA THR A 11 16.68 31.96 3.52
C THR A 11 16.22 31.35 2.18
N VAL A 12 16.66 30.10 1.99
CA VAL A 12 16.06 28.93 1.29
C VAL A 12 14.55 28.74 1.60
N PRO A 13 13.77 27.84 0.95
CA PRO A 13 13.73 27.31 -0.42
C PRO A 13 12.36 27.55 -1.12
N GLU A 14 12.34 27.31 -2.43
CA GLU A 14 11.20 26.95 -3.29
C GLU A 14 9.97 26.32 -2.58
N PRO A 15 8.74 26.82 -2.77
CA PRO A 15 7.55 25.99 -2.56
C PRO A 15 7.34 25.06 -3.77
N SER A 16 8.25 24.10 -3.97
CA SER A 16 7.96 22.91 -4.77
C SER A 16 7.04 22.00 -3.95
N SER A 17 5.74 22.29 -3.93
CA SER A 17 4.70 21.30 -3.62
C SER A 17 3.34 21.79 -4.09
N THR A 18 3.24 22.06 -5.39
CA THR A 18 1.96 21.78 -6.05
C THR A 18 1.80 20.27 -5.97
N ALA A 19 0.89 19.82 -5.10
CA ALA A 19 0.44 18.44 -5.03
C ALA A 19 0.09 17.98 -6.45
N ALA A 20 1.03 17.29 -7.10
CA ALA A 20 0.74 16.53 -8.28
C ALA A 20 -0.28 15.50 -7.82
N ASN A 21 -1.50 15.62 -8.36
CA ASN A 21 -2.62 14.71 -8.21
C ASN A 21 -2.30 13.33 -8.87
N GLY A 22 -1.09 12.84 -8.64
CA GLY A 22 -0.55 11.59 -9.12
C GLY A 22 -0.74 10.56 -8.02
N ALA A 23 -1.24 9.39 -8.40
CA ALA A 23 -1.30 8.25 -7.51
C ALA A 23 0.05 8.07 -6.78
N PRO A 24 0.05 7.70 -5.49
CA PRO A 24 1.27 7.53 -4.71
C PRO A 24 2.25 6.62 -5.46
N ARG A 25 3.54 6.97 -5.47
CA ARG A 25 4.60 6.24 -6.18
C ARG A 25 5.34 5.25 -5.31
N SER A 26 5.10 5.27 -4.00
CA SER A 26 5.65 4.32 -3.02
C SER A 26 4.68 4.04 -1.88
N LEU A 27 4.93 2.97 -1.11
CA LEU A 27 4.17 2.66 0.11
C LEU A 27 4.25 3.80 1.14
N ALA A 28 5.42 4.43 1.29
CA ALA A 28 5.60 5.55 2.22
C ALA A 28 4.77 6.77 1.81
N GLU A 29 4.70 7.10 0.52
CA GLU A 29 3.80 8.16 0.02
C GLU A 29 2.34 7.80 0.23
N ALA A 30 1.95 6.54 -0.03
CA ALA A 30 0.60 6.07 0.20
C ALA A 30 0.19 6.15 1.68
N LEU A 31 1.11 5.88 2.61
CA LEU A 31 0.85 6.01 4.05
C LEU A 31 0.80 7.48 4.50
N ARG A 32 1.65 8.36 3.96
CA ARG A 32 1.60 9.80 4.26
C ARG A 32 0.31 10.48 3.77
N ALA A 33 -0.32 9.94 2.74
CA ALA A 33 -1.58 10.44 2.21
C ALA A 33 -2.82 9.92 2.96
N ARG A 34 -2.66 9.00 3.92
CA ARG A 34 -3.78 8.52 4.75
C ARG A 34 -4.12 9.53 5.85
N ASP A 35 -5.38 9.51 6.26
CA ASP A 35 -5.80 10.23 7.46
C ASP A 35 -5.41 9.46 8.73
N ASP A 36 -5.49 10.15 9.87
CA ASP A 36 -5.12 9.60 11.18
C ASP A 36 -5.98 8.39 11.57
N ALA A 37 -7.25 8.36 11.14
CA ALA A 37 -8.17 7.26 11.41
C ALA A 37 -7.74 5.97 10.68
N ALA A 38 -7.40 6.06 9.39
CA ALA A 38 -6.89 4.95 8.62
C ALA A 38 -5.50 4.50 9.11
N LEU A 39 -4.66 5.42 9.59
CA LEU A 39 -3.38 5.07 10.20
C LEU A 39 -3.57 4.34 11.53
N ALA A 40 -4.48 4.80 12.38
CA ALA A 40 -4.82 4.12 13.63
C ALA A 40 -5.41 2.72 13.36
N ALA A 41 -6.27 2.57 12.36
CA ALA A 41 -6.81 1.29 11.93
C ALA A 41 -5.70 0.33 11.46
N LEU A 42 -4.74 0.81 10.67
CA LEU A 42 -3.55 0.04 10.28
C LEU A 42 -2.77 -0.46 11.50
N LEU A 43 -2.48 0.43 12.47
CA LEU A 43 -1.71 0.07 13.66
C LEU A 43 -2.47 -0.91 14.56
N HIS A 44 -3.79 -0.81 14.63
CA HIS A 44 -4.64 -1.77 15.34
C HIS A 44 -4.66 -3.14 14.65
N ALA A 45 -4.77 -3.16 13.32
CA ALA A 45 -4.72 -4.39 12.53
C ALA A 45 -3.31 -5.01 12.49
N ARG A 46 -2.26 -4.18 12.63
CA ARG A 46 -0.84 -4.57 12.62
C ARG A 46 -0.06 -4.04 13.82
N PRO A 47 -0.31 -4.58 15.03
CA PRO A 47 0.42 -4.17 16.24
C PRO A 47 1.92 -4.50 16.17
N ASP A 48 2.32 -5.43 15.30
CA ASP A 48 3.73 -5.75 15.04
C ASP A 48 4.50 -4.58 14.42
N LEU A 49 3.82 -3.60 13.80
CA LEU A 49 4.45 -2.39 13.29
C LEU A 49 4.91 -1.44 14.40
N LEU A 50 4.39 -1.58 15.61
CA LEU A 50 4.69 -0.70 16.76
C LEU A 50 5.88 -1.17 17.60
N SER A 51 6.51 -2.31 17.28
CA SER A 51 7.61 -2.85 18.08
C SER A 51 8.90 -2.95 17.28
N PRO A 52 9.92 -2.09 17.57
CA PRO A 52 9.87 -0.88 18.41
C PRO A 52 9.07 0.27 17.75
N VAL A 53 8.63 1.28 18.50
CA VAL A 53 7.79 2.36 17.95
C VAL A 53 8.55 3.08 16.82
N PRO A 54 8.01 3.16 15.59
CA PRO A 54 8.69 3.83 14.49
C PRO A 54 8.72 5.35 14.72
N GLY A 55 9.85 5.99 14.42
CA GLY A 55 9.99 7.44 14.57
C GLY A 55 9.32 8.26 13.47
N ASP A 56 9.01 7.64 12.33
CA ASP A 56 8.38 8.29 11.18
C ASP A 56 7.67 7.29 10.23
N VAL A 57 6.92 7.82 9.25
CA VAL A 57 6.17 7.03 8.26
C VAL A 57 7.08 6.21 7.34
N THR A 58 8.31 6.65 7.09
CA THR A 58 9.26 5.92 6.24
C THR A 58 9.77 4.66 6.95
N GLN A 59 10.05 4.75 8.25
CA GLN A 59 10.36 3.60 9.10
C GLN A 59 9.17 2.64 9.20
N LEU A 60 7.96 3.19 9.35
CA LEU A 60 6.72 2.39 9.34
C LEU A 60 6.56 1.63 8.01
N ALA A 61 6.73 2.30 6.88
CA ALA A 61 6.63 1.70 5.54
C ALA A 61 7.68 0.61 5.33
N THR A 62 8.93 0.88 5.74
CA THR A 62 10.04 -0.09 5.67
C THR A 62 9.70 -1.33 6.48
N ARG A 63 9.21 -1.16 7.71
CA ARG A 63 8.82 -2.26 8.59
C ARG A 63 7.64 -3.04 8.03
N ALA A 64 6.64 -2.33 7.50
CA ALA A 64 5.46 -2.94 6.89
C ALA A 64 5.79 -3.83 5.69
N GLY A 65 6.89 -3.53 4.98
CA GLY A 65 7.43 -4.36 3.91
C GLY A 65 8.31 -5.53 4.36
N THR A 66 8.64 -5.67 5.65
CA THR A 66 9.49 -6.78 6.10
C THR A 66 8.78 -8.13 6.03
N ARG A 67 9.52 -9.20 5.71
CA ARG A 67 8.96 -10.56 5.57
C ARG A 67 8.18 -11.01 6.80
N ALA A 68 8.72 -10.83 8.00
CA ALA A 68 8.07 -11.24 9.24
C ALA A 68 6.74 -10.50 9.48
N SER A 69 6.70 -9.21 9.17
CA SER A 69 5.50 -8.39 9.34
C SER A 69 4.46 -8.69 8.26
N VAL A 70 4.88 -8.95 7.02
CA VAL A 70 4.00 -9.36 5.92
C VAL A 70 3.38 -10.73 6.17
N VAL A 71 4.15 -11.73 6.61
CA VAL A 71 3.63 -13.07 6.96
C VAL A 71 2.52 -12.94 8.02
N ARG A 72 2.77 -12.18 9.09
CA ARG A 72 1.76 -11.94 10.13
C ARG A 72 0.51 -11.23 9.63
N ALA A 73 0.64 -10.33 8.65
CA ALA A 73 -0.50 -9.66 8.04
C ALA A 73 -1.30 -10.65 7.18
N LEU A 74 -0.63 -11.45 6.34
CA LEU A 74 -1.26 -12.50 5.53
C LEU A 74 -1.99 -13.54 6.40
N ASP A 75 -1.42 -13.95 7.53
CA ASP A 75 -2.03 -14.89 8.48
C ASP A 75 -3.33 -14.36 9.13
N ARG A 76 -3.56 -13.04 9.11
CA ARG A 76 -4.77 -12.38 9.64
C ARG A 76 -5.84 -12.16 8.57
N LEU A 77 -5.55 -12.43 7.31
CA LEU A 77 -6.52 -12.26 6.24
C LEU A 77 -7.59 -13.35 6.29
N ASP A 78 -8.82 -12.98 5.97
CA ASP A 78 -9.84 -13.97 5.66
C ASP A 78 -9.49 -14.70 4.34
N ARG A 79 -10.17 -15.82 4.09
CA ARG A 79 -9.91 -16.66 2.92
C ARG A 79 -10.00 -15.91 1.60
N PHE A 80 -10.98 -15.02 1.46
CA PHE A 80 -11.23 -14.33 0.20
C PHE A 80 -10.24 -13.16 0.00
N ALA A 81 -9.87 -12.47 1.07
CA ALA A 81 -8.79 -11.48 1.05
C ALA A 81 -7.43 -12.11 0.72
N LEU A 82 -7.14 -13.30 1.26
CA LEU A 82 -5.94 -14.06 0.91
C LEU A 82 -5.95 -14.46 -0.57
N GLN A 83 -7.05 -15.03 -1.07
CA GLN A 83 -7.22 -15.37 -2.49
C GLN A 83 -7.06 -14.13 -3.40
N THR A 84 -7.57 -12.98 -2.98
CA THR A 84 -7.39 -11.71 -3.70
C THR A 84 -5.92 -11.30 -3.76
N ALA A 85 -5.17 -11.47 -2.67
CA ALA A 85 -3.74 -11.20 -2.63
C ALA A 85 -2.94 -12.16 -3.52
N GLU A 86 -3.30 -13.44 -3.55
CA GLU A 86 -2.71 -14.46 -4.44
C GLU A 86 -2.95 -14.12 -5.91
N ALA A 87 -4.18 -13.75 -6.27
CA ALA A 87 -4.52 -13.30 -7.62
C ALA A 87 -3.70 -12.06 -8.02
N LEU A 88 -3.54 -11.08 -7.12
CA LEU A 88 -2.67 -9.92 -7.33
C LEU A 88 -1.19 -10.30 -7.50
N ALA A 89 -0.73 -11.37 -6.86
CA ALA A 89 0.66 -11.81 -6.95
C ALA A 89 1.02 -12.37 -8.34
N VAL A 90 0.05 -12.97 -9.04
CA VAL A 90 0.21 -13.49 -10.41
C VAL A 90 -0.25 -12.51 -11.50
N ALA A 91 -1.06 -11.50 -11.16
CA ALA A 91 -1.53 -10.46 -12.06
C ALA A 91 -0.41 -9.48 -12.50
N PRO A 92 -0.56 -8.73 -13.61
CA PRO A 92 0.40 -7.68 -13.99
C PRO A 92 0.64 -6.64 -12.88
N ASP A 93 1.84 -6.06 -12.81
CA ASP A 93 2.20 -4.98 -11.87
C ASP A 93 2.48 -3.66 -12.61
N PRO A 94 1.68 -2.60 -12.43
CA PRO A 94 0.48 -2.52 -11.60
C PRO A 94 -0.74 -3.24 -12.20
N CYS A 95 -1.65 -3.69 -11.34
CA CYS A 95 -2.86 -4.41 -11.75
C CYS A 95 -4.09 -3.47 -11.77
N PRO A 96 -4.83 -3.37 -12.89
CA PRO A 96 -6.14 -2.72 -12.91
C PRO A 96 -7.20 -3.56 -12.20
N TYR A 97 -8.15 -2.91 -11.51
CA TYR A 97 -9.24 -3.56 -10.78
C TYR A 97 -10.02 -4.56 -11.66
N GLY A 98 -10.37 -4.17 -12.89
CA GLY A 98 -11.12 -5.04 -13.81
C GLY A 98 -10.36 -6.31 -14.20
N VAL A 99 -9.03 -6.26 -14.25
CA VAL A 99 -8.18 -7.45 -14.50
C VAL A 99 -8.21 -8.37 -13.29
N LEU A 100 -8.08 -7.82 -12.08
CA LEU A 100 -8.17 -8.60 -10.84
C LEU A 100 -9.55 -9.25 -10.67
N GLU A 101 -10.62 -8.48 -10.93
CA GLU A 101 -11.99 -8.98 -10.89
C GLU A 101 -12.18 -10.14 -11.87
N SER A 102 -11.70 -9.99 -13.11
CA SER A 102 -11.79 -11.04 -14.13
C SER A 102 -11.00 -12.31 -13.75
N LEU A 103 -9.83 -12.15 -13.11
CA LEU A 103 -9.03 -13.28 -12.61
C LEU A 103 -9.76 -14.06 -11.50
N LEU A 104 -10.45 -13.35 -10.59
CA LEU A 104 -11.16 -13.95 -9.46
C LEU A 104 -12.51 -14.55 -9.83
N ALA A 105 -13.26 -13.91 -10.73
CA ALA A 105 -14.54 -14.40 -11.23
C ALA A 105 -14.40 -15.65 -12.12
N GLY A 106 -13.19 -15.92 -12.60
CA GLY A 106 -12.88 -17.01 -13.52
C GLY A 106 -12.93 -16.54 -14.98
N ALA A 107 -11.96 -16.99 -15.77
CA ALA A 107 -11.92 -16.73 -17.20
C ALA A 107 -12.98 -17.58 -17.93
N GLY A 108 -14.24 -17.17 -17.89
CA GLY A 108 -15.33 -17.80 -18.63
C GLY A 108 -16.64 -17.06 -18.45
N GLU A 109 -17.31 -16.72 -19.55
CA GLU A 109 -18.61 -16.03 -19.56
C GLU A 109 -19.73 -16.82 -18.85
N ASP A 110 -19.52 -18.12 -18.62
CA ASP A 110 -20.49 -19.05 -18.01
C ASP A 110 -20.23 -19.37 -16.52
N ALA A 111 -19.20 -18.80 -15.90
CA ALA A 111 -18.95 -19.01 -14.47
C ALA A 111 -19.96 -18.19 -13.64
N PRO A 112 -20.78 -18.82 -12.76
CA PRO A 112 -21.70 -18.07 -11.93
C PRO A 112 -20.92 -17.13 -11.00
N ASP A 113 -21.35 -15.86 -10.92
CA ASP A 113 -20.82 -14.90 -9.95
C ASP A 113 -21.09 -15.45 -8.54
N ASN A 114 -20.06 -16.03 -7.94
CA ASN A 114 -20.08 -16.62 -6.61
C ASN A 114 -20.07 -15.55 -5.49
N GLY A 115 -20.46 -14.31 -5.81
CA GLY A 115 -20.37 -13.14 -4.94
C GLY A 115 -19.03 -12.42 -5.01
N THR A 116 -18.14 -12.77 -5.95
CA THR A 116 -16.82 -12.15 -6.12
C THR A 116 -16.95 -10.64 -6.30
N ARG A 117 -17.87 -10.18 -7.16
CA ARG A 117 -18.05 -8.75 -7.43
C ARG A 117 -18.47 -7.96 -6.19
N ALA A 118 -19.24 -8.58 -5.30
CA ALA A 118 -19.66 -7.98 -4.04
C ALA A 118 -18.58 -8.06 -2.94
N ALA A 119 -17.75 -9.10 -2.96
CA ALA A 119 -16.72 -9.34 -1.95
C ALA A 119 -15.40 -8.60 -2.23
N LEU A 120 -15.05 -8.40 -3.51
CA LEU A 120 -13.78 -7.80 -3.94
C LEU A 120 -13.52 -6.39 -3.36
N PRO A 121 -14.48 -5.45 -3.35
CA PRO A 121 -14.26 -4.15 -2.74
C PRO A 121 -13.88 -4.24 -1.25
N ARG A 122 -14.54 -5.15 -0.50
CA ARG A 122 -14.24 -5.37 0.92
C ARG A 122 -12.86 -6.00 1.10
N ALA A 123 -12.50 -6.98 0.27
CA ALA A 123 -11.17 -7.59 0.31
C ALA A 123 -10.06 -6.57 0.03
N LEU A 124 -10.22 -5.74 -1.00
CA LEU A 124 -9.25 -4.68 -1.31
C LEU A 124 -9.16 -3.64 -0.20
N ALA A 125 -10.28 -3.30 0.44
CA ALA A 125 -10.27 -2.43 1.62
C ALA A 125 -9.42 -3.06 2.74
N THR A 126 -9.64 -4.33 3.09
CA THR A 126 -8.84 -5.05 4.09
C THR A 126 -7.34 -5.07 3.73
N LEU A 127 -7.00 -5.35 2.47
CA LEU A 127 -5.60 -5.38 2.02
C LEU A 127 -4.94 -3.98 2.08
N ARG A 128 -5.71 -2.92 1.78
CA ARG A 128 -5.26 -1.54 1.94
C ARG A 128 -5.11 -1.19 3.40
N ASP A 129 -6.06 -1.52 4.26
CA ASP A 129 -6.03 -1.25 5.70
C ASP A 129 -4.81 -1.90 6.35
N GLN A 130 -4.42 -3.10 5.92
CA GLN A 130 -3.21 -3.77 6.38
C GLN A 130 -1.91 -3.33 5.69
N ALA A 131 -1.95 -2.31 4.83
CA ALA A 131 -0.81 -1.81 4.06
C ALA A 131 -0.12 -2.90 3.21
N LEU A 132 -0.88 -3.89 2.74
CA LEU A 132 -0.42 -4.91 1.80
C LEU A 132 -0.62 -4.47 0.34
N VAL A 133 -1.64 -3.65 0.09
CA VAL A 133 -1.92 -3.06 -1.22
C VAL A 133 -1.92 -1.52 -1.13
N TRP A 134 -1.39 -0.88 -2.17
CA TRP A 134 -1.42 0.58 -2.34
C TRP A 134 -1.70 0.93 -3.80
N GLY A 135 -2.03 2.21 -4.04
CA GLY A 135 -2.46 2.69 -5.35
C GLY A 135 -3.97 2.69 -5.53
N GLY A 136 -4.42 3.46 -6.54
CA GLY A 136 -5.82 3.53 -6.94
C GLY A 136 -6.27 2.28 -7.70
N ASP A 137 -7.55 2.20 -8.02
CA ASP A 137 -8.16 1.01 -8.64
C ASP A 137 -7.59 0.70 -10.04
N GLU A 138 -7.09 1.71 -10.75
CA GLU A 138 -6.39 1.52 -12.04
C GLU A 138 -4.96 0.97 -11.89
N ARG A 139 -4.38 1.06 -10.69
CA ARG A 139 -2.97 0.76 -10.44
C ARG A 139 -2.76 0.12 -9.08
N LEU A 140 -3.45 -0.99 -8.83
CA LEU A 140 -3.28 -1.78 -7.62
C LEU A 140 -1.87 -2.37 -7.59
N ARG A 141 -1.15 -2.12 -6.49
CA ARG A 141 0.20 -2.62 -6.26
C ARG A 141 0.26 -3.38 -4.97
N LEU A 142 0.57 -4.67 -5.07
CA LEU A 142 0.87 -5.51 -3.93
C LEU A 142 2.28 -5.18 -3.42
N VAL A 143 2.49 -5.17 -2.11
CA VAL A 143 3.83 -5.03 -1.53
C VAL A 143 4.70 -6.16 -2.06
N ARG A 144 5.89 -5.79 -2.55
CA ARG A 144 6.84 -6.71 -3.20
C ARG A 144 7.06 -8.00 -2.40
N THR A 145 7.26 -7.89 -1.09
CA THR A 145 7.49 -9.06 -0.23
C THR A 145 6.27 -9.96 -0.10
N ALA A 146 5.04 -9.43 -0.13
CA ALA A 146 3.83 -10.25 -0.16
C ALA A 146 3.71 -10.98 -1.49
N ARG A 147 4.02 -10.30 -2.60
CA ARG A 147 4.07 -10.90 -3.93
C ARG A 147 5.06 -12.07 -4.01
N GLU A 148 6.27 -11.87 -3.52
CA GLU A 148 7.32 -12.90 -3.47
C GLU A 148 6.93 -14.11 -2.59
N LEU A 149 6.18 -13.88 -1.51
CA LEU A 149 5.70 -14.94 -0.62
C LEU A 149 4.59 -15.77 -1.26
N LEU A 150 3.66 -15.12 -1.97
CA LEU A 150 2.46 -15.76 -2.53
C LEU A 150 2.69 -16.40 -3.89
N ALA A 151 3.61 -15.86 -4.71
CA ALA A 151 3.95 -16.46 -6.00
C ALA A 151 4.78 -17.76 -5.88
N GLY A 152 5.21 -18.13 -4.67
CA GLY A 152 6.09 -19.26 -4.40
C GLY A 152 7.56 -18.99 -4.74
N PRO A 153 8.50 -19.82 -4.24
CA PRO A 153 9.85 -19.84 -4.81
C PRO A 153 9.74 -20.33 -6.25
N GLY A 154 10.12 -19.46 -7.20
CA GLY A 154 10.35 -19.90 -8.58
C GLY A 154 11.45 -20.95 -8.67
#